data_AF-F0F2S8-F1
#
_entry.id   AF-F0F2S8-F1
#
_cell.length_a   1.000
_cell.length_b   1.000
_cell.length_c   1.000
_cell.angle_alpha   90.00
_cell.angle_beta   90.00
_cell.angle_gamma   90.00
#
_symmetry.space_group_name_H-M   'P 1'
#
loop_
_entity.id
_entity.type
_entity.pdbx_description
1 polymer ?
#
loop_
_entity_poly.entity_id
_entity_poly.type
_entity_poly.pdbx_seq_one_letter_code
_entity_poly.pdbx_strand_id
1 'polypeptide(L)'
;MPFDNYYRFPVWVFYSWFKPSVSYGEIKACIREINNKNYRLANKQELKSSANSQFAALLARHDKLTTVRGDLVRLLNQIQPVCCAGKYLHNTDELQTKYQNDKQEYLRQFRFNICPENSDSEGYTTEKIFDAIRAGCIPIYWGSEGCPESEILNQDAILFYDPDNPDALLQQVRRLESDPEYYAEFISRPPFKEDAADKIWQMIDGLRDKLEKVINQH
;
A
#
# COMPACT_ATOMS: atom_id res chain seq x y z
N MET A 1 -4.37 10.71 -26.38
CA MET A 1 -5.84 10.68 -26.15
C MET A 1 -6.21 9.21 -26.00
N PRO A 2 -6.80 8.76 -24.87
CA PRO A 2 -7.28 7.38 -24.80
C PRO A 2 -8.38 7.19 -25.85
N PHE A 3 -8.38 6.04 -26.51
CA PHE A 3 -9.38 5.68 -27.52
C PHE A 3 -10.80 5.77 -26.94
N ASP A 4 -11.79 6.13 -27.77
CA ASP A 4 -13.20 6.21 -27.35
C ASP A 4 -13.74 4.89 -26.76
N ASN A 5 -13.08 3.76 -26.99
CA ASN A 5 -13.48 2.46 -26.47
C ASN A 5 -12.67 2.02 -25.23
N TYR A 6 -11.94 2.93 -24.60
CA TYR A 6 -11.10 2.64 -23.43
C TYR A 6 -11.48 3.51 -22.23
N TYR A 7 -11.47 2.90 -21.04
CA TYR A 7 -11.58 3.59 -19.77
C TYR A 7 -10.68 2.89 -18.74
N ARG A 8 -9.73 3.61 -18.15
CA ARG A 8 -8.84 3.07 -17.12
C ARG A 8 -9.60 3.01 -15.79
N PHE A 9 -9.86 1.81 -15.30
CA PHE A 9 -10.46 1.60 -13.98
C PHE A 9 -9.65 0.54 -13.20
N PRO A 10 -8.69 0.97 -12.37
CA PRO A 10 -7.81 0.06 -11.66
C PRO A 10 -8.55 -0.84 -10.66
N VAL A 11 -8.05 -2.07 -10.50
CA VAL A 11 -8.67 -3.08 -9.63
C VAL A 11 -8.78 -2.63 -8.18
N TRP A 12 -7.81 -1.85 -7.69
CA TRP A 12 -7.75 -1.42 -6.29
C TRP A 12 -8.96 -0.56 -5.88
N VAL A 13 -9.58 0.15 -6.83
CA VAL A 13 -10.73 1.03 -6.56
C VAL A 13 -11.90 0.24 -5.98
N PHE A 14 -12.17 -0.96 -6.52
CA PHE A 14 -13.35 -1.75 -6.13
C PHE A 14 -13.03 -3.03 -5.35
N TYR A 15 -11.77 -3.52 -5.36
CA TYR A 15 -11.44 -4.81 -4.76
C TYR A 15 -11.58 -4.83 -3.23
N SER A 16 -11.20 -3.74 -2.55
CA SER A 16 -11.25 -3.69 -1.07
C SER A 16 -11.53 -2.32 -0.49
N TRP A 17 -11.69 -1.30 -1.34
CA TRP A 17 -11.71 0.09 -0.91
C TRP A 17 -13.10 0.68 -0.92
N PHE A 18 -13.79 0.59 -2.06
CA PHE A 18 -15.09 1.22 -2.22
C PHE A 18 -16.10 0.28 -2.87
N LYS A 19 -17.29 0.22 -2.26
CA LYS A 19 -18.46 -0.40 -2.86
C LYS A 19 -18.88 0.40 -4.12
N PRO A 20 -19.53 -0.22 -5.12
CA PRO A 20 -20.02 0.51 -6.31
C PRO A 20 -20.97 1.67 -5.99
N SER A 21 -21.67 1.60 -4.86
CA SER A 21 -22.60 2.62 -4.36
C SER A 21 -21.95 3.66 -3.44
N VAL A 22 -20.62 3.72 -3.37
CA VAL A 22 -19.93 4.72 -2.57
C VAL A 22 -20.29 6.13 -3.04
N SER A 23 -20.42 7.05 -2.09
CA SER A 23 -20.59 8.47 -2.32
C SER A 23 -19.25 9.21 -2.25
N TYR A 24 -19.18 10.37 -2.91
CA TYR A 24 -18.02 11.27 -2.78
C TYR A 24 -17.70 11.61 -1.30
N GLY A 25 -18.73 11.82 -0.47
CA GLY A 25 -18.57 12.09 0.96
C GLY A 25 -17.90 10.93 1.72
N GLU A 26 -18.27 9.68 1.42
CA GLU A 26 -17.63 8.49 2.01
C GLU A 26 -16.16 8.35 1.59
N ILE A 27 -15.83 8.61 0.30
CA ILE A 27 -14.45 8.59 -0.19
C ILE A 27 -13.63 9.65 0.54
N LYS A 28 -14.12 10.89 0.58
CA LYS A 28 -13.44 12.02 1.23
C LYS A 28 -13.22 11.77 2.72
N ALA A 29 -14.21 11.18 3.40
CA ALA A 29 -14.08 10.79 4.80
C ALA A 29 -13.00 9.72 5.00
N CYS A 30 -12.98 8.69 4.15
CA CYS A 30 -11.98 7.62 4.20
C CYS A 30 -10.56 8.14 3.96
N ILE A 31 -10.34 8.95 2.92
CA ILE A 31 -9.03 9.55 2.64
C ILE A 31 -8.56 10.45 3.79
N ARG A 32 -9.47 11.27 4.34
CA ARG A 32 -9.16 12.14 5.48
C ARG A 32 -8.77 11.34 6.73
N GLU A 33 -9.46 10.24 7.00
CA GLU A 33 -9.14 9.35 8.11
C GLU A 33 -7.75 8.73 7.94
N ILE A 34 -7.44 8.19 6.77
CA ILE A 34 -6.13 7.54 6.51
C ILE A 34 -4.99 8.57 6.52
N ASN A 35 -5.21 9.78 5.99
CA ASN A 35 -4.22 10.85 6.03
C ASN A 35 -3.93 11.35 7.45
N ASN A 36 -4.87 11.20 8.39
CA ASN A 36 -4.65 11.55 9.79
C ASN A 36 -3.51 10.72 10.39
N LYS A 37 -2.41 11.36 10.78
CA LYS A 37 -1.27 10.66 11.39
C LYS A 37 -1.70 9.88 12.63
N ASN A 38 -2.63 10.39 13.43
CA ASN A 38 -3.07 9.73 14.65
C ASN A 38 -3.82 8.44 14.35
N TYR A 39 -4.53 8.33 13.23
CA TYR A 39 -5.11 7.05 12.78
C TYR A 39 -4.01 6.02 12.51
N ARG A 40 -2.97 6.43 11.77
CA ARG A 40 -1.85 5.55 11.40
C ARG A 40 -0.95 5.22 12.59
N LEU A 41 -0.91 6.09 13.60
CA LEU A 41 -0.15 5.93 14.82
C LEU A 41 -0.94 5.34 15.99
N ALA A 42 -2.27 5.32 15.95
CA ALA A 42 -3.11 4.89 17.08
C ALA A 42 -2.71 3.50 17.59
N ASN A 43 -2.35 2.61 16.66
CA ASN A 43 -1.77 1.33 17.03
C ASN A 43 -0.25 1.39 17.16
N LYS A 44 0.48 2.21 16.40
CA LYS A 44 1.96 2.18 16.40
C LYS A 44 2.65 2.91 17.55
N GLN A 45 2.03 3.93 18.13
CA GLN A 45 2.63 4.77 19.18
C GLN A 45 2.57 4.09 20.55
N GLU A 46 1.45 3.47 20.93
CA GLU A 46 1.39 2.62 22.13
C GLU A 46 2.37 1.42 22.04
N LEU A 47 2.66 0.99 20.80
CA LEU A 47 3.53 -0.13 20.44
C LEU A 47 5.00 0.25 20.11
N LYS A 48 5.41 1.52 20.26
CA LYS A 48 6.85 1.93 20.23
C LYS A 48 7.43 2.09 21.64
N SER A 49 6.59 2.45 22.62
CA SER A 49 6.94 2.45 24.05
C SER A 49 6.87 1.06 24.68
N SER A 50 6.10 0.16 24.10
CA SER A 50 6.06 -1.27 24.44
C SER A 50 6.62 -2.07 23.26
N ALA A 51 7.34 -3.16 23.49
CA ALA A 51 8.05 -3.96 22.48
C ALA A 51 7.15 -4.70 21.45
N ASN A 52 6.11 -4.06 20.90
CA ASN A 52 4.97 -4.74 20.29
C ASN A 52 4.63 -4.32 18.85
N SER A 53 5.22 -3.27 18.26
CA SER A 53 5.09 -3.06 16.81
C SER A 53 6.12 -3.93 16.11
N GLN A 54 5.66 -4.74 15.17
CA GLN A 54 6.51 -5.64 14.41
C GLN A 54 7.18 -4.89 13.26
N PHE A 55 8.35 -5.36 12.83
CA PHE A 55 9.19 -4.69 11.85
C PHE A 55 8.50 -4.54 10.49
N ALA A 56 8.40 -5.64 9.75
CA ALA A 56 7.85 -5.65 8.41
C ALA A 56 7.06 -6.94 8.17
N ALA A 57 5.99 -6.83 7.38
CA ALA A 57 5.23 -7.98 6.92
C ALA A 57 5.32 -8.14 5.40
N LEU A 58 5.24 -9.39 4.93
CA LEU A 58 4.96 -9.75 3.54
C LEU A 58 3.77 -10.72 3.49
N LEU A 59 2.75 -10.36 2.73
CA LEU A 59 1.59 -11.22 2.46
C LEU A 59 1.56 -11.62 0.99
N ALA A 60 2.33 -12.65 0.63
CA ALA A 60 2.46 -13.12 -0.74
C ALA A 60 2.24 -14.62 -0.88
N ARG A 61 1.71 -15.04 -2.04
CA ARG A 61 1.50 -16.47 -2.35
C ARG A 61 2.62 -17.10 -3.16
N HIS A 62 3.35 -16.30 -3.95
CA HIS A 62 4.44 -16.76 -4.81
C HIS A 62 5.34 -15.60 -5.23
N ASP A 63 6.42 -15.87 -5.95
CA ASP A 63 7.26 -14.87 -6.64
C ASP A 63 7.73 -15.46 -7.98
N LYS A 64 6.76 -15.69 -8.88
CA LYS A 64 6.96 -16.49 -10.10
C LYS A 64 7.31 -15.66 -11.34
N LEU A 65 6.89 -14.40 -11.35
CA LEU A 65 7.05 -13.49 -12.48
C LEU A 65 8.27 -12.56 -12.29
N THR A 66 8.81 -12.53 -11.07
CA THR A 66 9.93 -11.69 -10.61
C THR A 66 10.70 -12.42 -9.50
N THR A 67 11.73 -11.79 -8.94
CA THR A 67 12.43 -12.22 -7.70
C THR A 67 12.31 -11.21 -6.56
N VAL A 68 11.61 -10.10 -6.82
CA VAL A 68 11.59 -8.90 -5.98
C VAL A 68 11.10 -9.18 -4.56
N ARG A 69 10.15 -10.10 -4.37
CA ARG A 69 9.67 -10.44 -3.01
C ARG A 69 10.75 -11.13 -2.21
N GLY A 70 11.42 -12.09 -2.83
CA GLY A 70 12.55 -12.79 -2.20
C GLY A 70 13.71 -11.86 -1.89
N ASP A 71 14.02 -10.96 -2.82
CA ASP A 71 15.13 -10.00 -2.68
C ASP A 71 14.85 -8.99 -1.56
N LEU A 72 13.62 -8.43 -1.51
CA LEU A 72 13.19 -7.52 -0.44
C LEU A 72 13.22 -8.19 0.93
N VAL A 73 12.72 -9.42 1.06
CA VAL A 73 12.76 -10.15 2.34
C VAL A 73 14.20 -10.41 2.76
N ARG A 74 15.08 -10.85 1.85
CA ARG A 74 16.50 -11.09 2.13
C ARG A 74 17.21 -9.80 2.55
N LEU A 75 16.95 -8.71 1.84
CA LEU A 75 17.54 -7.39 2.10
C LEU A 75 17.14 -6.90 3.49
N LEU A 76 15.85 -6.90 3.81
CA LEU A 76 15.32 -6.33 5.05
C LEU A 76 15.57 -7.22 6.28
N ASN A 77 15.71 -8.54 6.09
CA ASN A 77 16.15 -9.46 7.16
C ASN A 77 17.55 -9.13 7.72
N GLN A 78 18.35 -8.33 7.02
CA GLN A 78 19.62 -7.80 7.56
C GLN A 78 19.43 -6.76 8.67
N ILE A 79 18.22 -6.21 8.83
CA ILE A 79 17.86 -5.25 9.88
C ILE A 79 17.18 -5.99 11.03
N GLN A 80 16.01 -6.57 10.74
CA GLN A 80 15.19 -7.36 11.66
C GLN A 80 14.39 -8.41 10.86
N PRO A 81 13.97 -9.54 11.46
CA PRO A 81 13.19 -10.55 10.76
C PRO A 81 11.87 -10.00 10.19
N VAL A 82 11.61 -10.31 8.92
CA VAL A 82 10.35 -10.01 8.21
C VAL A 82 9.35 -11.14 8.46
N CYS A 83 8.14 -10.80 8.87
CA CYS A 83 7.05 -11.75 9.04
C CYS A 83 6.35 -12.03 7.71
N CYS A 84 6.42 -13.27 7.25
CA CYS A 84 5.81 -13.73 6.02
C CYS A 84 4.63 -14.64 6.36
N ALA A 85 3.42 -14.08 6.41
CA ALA A 85 2.20 -14.82 6.73
C ALA A 85 1.42 -15.27 5.47
N GLY A 86 1.99 -15.08 4.28
CA GLY A 86 1.52 -15.67 3.05
C GLY A 86 2.04 -17.10 2.83
N LYS A 87 1.72 -17.71 1.68
CA LYS A 87 2.27 -19.03 1.30
C LYS A 87 3.75 -18.96 0.90
N TYR A 88 4.20 -17.81 0.42
CA TYR A 88 5.57 -17.61 -0.03
C TYR A 88 6.45 -17.13 1.13
N LEU A 89 7.62 -17.76 1.29
CA LEU A 89 8.57 -17.52 2.38
C LEU A 89 7.95 -17.62 3.78
N HIS A 90 6.88 -18.41 3.89
CA HIS A 90 6.06 -18.52 5.09
C HIS A 90 6.90 -18.78 6.35
N ASN A 91 6.69 -17.99 7.40
CA ASN A 91 7.37 -18.15 8.68
C ASN A 91 6.52 -17.82 9.92
N THR A 92 5.22 -17.56 9.74
CA THR A 92 4.30 -17.28 10.84
C THR A 92 2.85 -17.58 10.46
N ASP A 93 2.12 -18.18 11.39
CA ASP A 93 0.69 -18.49 11.27
C ASP A 93 -0.21 -17.42 11.92
N GLU A 94 0.36 -16.35 12.49
CA GLU A 94 -0.40 -15.37 13.30
C GLU A 94 -1.59 -14.77 12.56
N LEU A 95 -1.45 -14.50 11.25
CA LEU A 95 -2.55 -14.00 10.43
C LEU A 95 -3.78 -14.91 10.55
N GLN A 96 -3.60 -16.23 10.50
CA GLN A 96 -4.69 -17.20 10.63
C GLN A 96 -5.09 -17.40 12.09
N THR A 97 -4.13 -17.65 12.97
CA THR A 97 -4.38 -18.13 14.35
C THR A 97 -4.81 -17.03 15.31
N LYS A 98 -4.27 -15.81 15.16
CA LYS A 98 -4.53 -14.67 16.05
C LYS A 98 -5.48 -13.65 15.43
N TYR A 99 -5.40 -13.44 14.12
CA TYR A 99 -6.18 -12.41 13.42
C TYR A 99 -7.30 -12.99 12.54
N GLN A 100 -7.55 -14.30 12.55
CA GLN A 100 -8.67 -14.94 11.84
C GLN A 100 -8.69 -14.65 10.32
N ASN A 101 -7.51 -14.53 9.72
CA ASN A 101 -7.29 -14.09 8.33
C ASN A 101 -7.67 -12.62 8.03
N ASP A 102 -7.90 -11.80 9.05
CA ASP A 102 -8.04 -10.35 8.88
C ASP A 102 -6.68 -9.72 8.55
N LYS A 103 -6.47 -9.53 7.24
CA LYS A 103 -5.27 -8.90 6.70
C LYS A 103 -5.06 -7.49 7.24
N GLN A 104 -6.12 -6.70 7.39
CA GLN A 104 -6.00 -5.31 7.81
C GLN A 104 -5.58 -5.24 9.27
N GLU A 105 -6.25 -5.97 10.16
CA GLU A 105 -5.88 -6.02 11.59
C GLU A 105 -4.49 -6.60 11.83
N TYR A 106 -4.09 -7.60 11.04
CA TYR A 106 -2.72 -8.12 11.08
C TYR A 106 -1.70 -7.07 10.66
N LEU A 107 -1.91 -6.40 9.51
CA LEU A 107 -0.97 -5.40 9.01
C LEU A 107 -0.86 -4.17 9.93
N ARG A 108 -1.92 -3.82 10.69
CA ARG A 108 -1.89 -2.71 11.67
C ARG A 108 -0.81 -2.87 12.74
N GLN A 109 -0.30 -4.09 12.95
CA GLN A 109 0.76 -4.38 13.91
C GLN A 109 2.16 -4.03 13.39
N PHE A 110 2.32 -3.76 12.09
CA PHE A 110 3.63 -3.61 11.45
C PHE A 110 3.97 -2.16 11.15
N ARG A 111 5.26 -1.82 11.26
CA ARG A 111 5.76 -0.52 10.81
C ARG A 111 5.77 -0.43 9.29
N PHE A 112 6.29 -1.47 8.64
CA PHE A 112 6.41 -1.57 7.19
C PHE A 112 5.56 -2.71 6.62
N ASN A 113 5.09 -2.54 5.39
CA ASN A 113 4.52 -3.64 4.61
C ASN A 113 5.26 -3.73 3.28
N ILE A 114 5.78 -4.91 2.97
CA ILE A 114 6.43 -5.23 1.70
C ILE A 114 5.33 -5.56 0.69
N CYS A 115 5.09 -4.65 -0.24
CA CYS A 115 3.95 -4.71 -1.14
C CYS A 115 4.33 -4.56 -2.64
N PRO A 116 5.33 -5.29 -3.16
CA PRO A 116 5.69 -5.23 -4.57
C PRO A 116 4.61 -5.88 -5.43
N GLU A 117 4.48 -5.35 -6.65
CA GLU A 117 3.65 -5.95 -7.67
C GLU A 117 4.22 -7.27 -8.18
N ASN A 118 3.39 -8.02 -8.91
CA ASN A 118 3.84 -9.26 -9.52
C ASN A 118 4.69 -9.03 -10.78
N SER A 119 4.65 -7.83 -11.36
CA SER A 119 5.37 -7.45 -12.57
C SER A 119 5.50 -5.94 -12.61
N ASP A 120 6.43 -5.44 -13.41
CA ASP A 120 6.61 -4.00 -13.62
C ASP A 120 6.03 -3.59 -14.97
N SER A 121 5.07 -2.66 -14.94
CA SER A 121 4.40 -2.14 -16.13
C SER A 121 3.74 -0.82 -15.80
N GLU A 122 3.85 0.17 -16.69
CA GLU A 122 3.22 1.47 -16.53
C GLU A 122 1.74 1.37 -16.15
N GLY A 123 1.35 2.05 -15.06
CA GLY A 123 -0.02 2.08 -14.57
C GLY A 123 -0.53 0.78 -13.93
N TYR A 124 0.30 -0.26 -13.81
CA TYR A 124 -0.04 -1.50 -13.09
C TYR A 124 0.17 -1.33 -11.58
N THR A 125 -0.79 -0.67 -10.93
CA THR A 125 -0.89 -0.61 -9.47
C THR A 125 -2.13 -1.38 -9.01
N THR A 126 -1.98 -2.21 -7.99
CA THR A 126 -3.04 -3.05 -7.43
C THR A 126 -3.32 -2.69 -5.98
N GLU A 127 -4.18 -3.46 -5.31
CA GLU A 127 -4.60 -3.24 -3.92
C GLU A 127 -3.45 -3.27 -2.91
N LYS A 128 -2.28 -3.83 -3.25
CA LYS A 128 -1.22 -4.14 -2.28
C LYS A 128 -0.69 -2.90 -1.55
N ILE A 129 -0.38 -1.84 -2.29
CA ILE A 129 0.12 -0.58 -1.70
C ILE A 129 -0.97 0.12 -0.89
N PHE A 130 -2.20 0.07 -1.37
CA PHE A 130 -3.35 0.63 -0.70
C PHE A 130 -3.61 -0.11 0.62
N ASP A 131 -3.59 -1.44 0.64
CA ASP A 131 -3.73 -2.23 1.86
C ASP A 131 -2.65 -1.90 2.90
N ALA A 132 -1.40 -1.64 2.48
CA ALA A 132 -0.35 -1.15 3.36
C ALA A 132 -0.75 0.19 4.00
N ILE A 133 -1.13 1.16 3.17
CA ILE A 133 -1.51 2.51 3.58
C ILE A 133 -2.70 2.49 4.54
N ARG A 134 -3.74 1.69 4.25
CA ARG A 134 -4.95 1.57 5.06
C ARG A 134 -4.67 0.97 6.44
N ALA A 135 -3.75 0.01 6.52
CA ALA A 135 -3.26 -0.52 7.79
C ALA A 135 -2.35 0.47 8.56
N GLY A 136 -2.03 1.61 7.96
CA GLY A 136 -1.13 2.61 8.52
C GLY A 136 0.36 2.29 8.32
N CYS A 137 0.71 1.23 7.59
CA CYS A 137 2.09 0.85 7.24
C CYS A 137 2.77 1.91 6.36
N ILE A 138 4.08 2.05 6.54
CA ILE A 138 4.93 2.66 5.50
C ILE A 138 5.09 1.60 4.40
N PRO A 139 4.62 1.85 3.16
CA PRO A 139 4.73 0.89 2.09
C PRO A 139 6.19 0.77 1.61
N ILE A 140 6.67 -0.46 1.42
CA ILE A 140 7.90 -0.76 0.69
C ILE A 140 7.48 -1.37 -0.64
N TYR A 141 7.62 -0.60 -1.71
CA TYR A 141 6.96 -0.83 -3.00
C TYR A 141 7.96 -1.03 -4.14
N TRP A 142 7.53 -1.83 -5.12
CA TRP A 142 8.15 -2.00 -6.43
C TRP A 142 7.08 -2.34 -7.45
N GLY A 143 7.22 -1.84 -8.67
CA GLY A 143 6.25 -1.95 -9.76
C GLY A 143 5.79 -0.59 -10.26
N SER A 144 4.90 -0.58 -11.26
CA SER A 144 4.39 0.64 -11.90
C SER A 144 5.47 1.66 -12.30
N GLU A 145 6.64 1.19 -12.73
CA GLU A 145 7.84 1.97 -13.09
C GLU A 145 8.26 2.94 -11.98
N GLY A 146 8.07 2.54 -10.72
CA GLY A 146 8.38 3.36 -9.55
C GLY A 146 7.40 4.52 -9.30
N CYS A 147 6.28 4.59 -10.03
CA CYS A 147 5.33 5.69 -9.96
C CYS A 147 3.87 5.22 -9.71
N PRO A 148 3.58 4.47 -8.62
CA PRO A 148 2.24 3.97 -8.35
C PRO A 148 1.25 5.12 -8.15
N GLU A 149 0.21 5.15 -8.99
CA GLU A 149 -0.93 6.08 -8.94
C GLU A 149 -0.50 7.51 -8.57
N SER A 150 0.46 8.07 -9.31
CA SER A 150 1.15 9.32 -8.96
C SER A 150 0.22 10.54 -8.83
N GLU A 151 -0.98 10.52 -9.41
CA GLU A 151 -2.01 11.55 -9.23
C GLU A 151 -2.80 11.43 -7.92
N ILE A 152 -2.71 10.29 -7.23
CA ILE A 152 -3.51 9.96 -6.03
C ILE A 152 -2.61 9.80 -4.81
N LEU A 153 -1.47 9.13 -4.98
CA LEU A 153 -0.55 8.80 -3.90
C LEU A 153 0.56 9.84 -3.77
N ASN A 154 0.85 10.21 -2.54
CA ASN A 154 2.03 10.99 -2.20
C ASN A 154 3.27 10.07 -2.23
N GLN A 155 4.12 10.27 -3.23
CA GLN A 155 5.30 9.43 -3.42
C GLN A 155 6.31 9.57 -2.26
N ASP A 156 6.33 10.70 -1.57
CA ASP A 156 7.23 10.93 -0.41
C ASP A 156 6.83 10.14 0.84
N ALA A 157 5.65 9.52 0.84
CA ALA A 157 5.16 8.64 1.91
C ALA A 157 5.43 7.16 1.62
N ILE A 158 6.11 6.83 0.51
CA ILE A 158 6.38 5.48 0.04
C ILE A 158 7.89 5.25 0.02
N LEU A 159 8.33 4.04 0.39
CA LEU A 159 9.70 3.60 0.20
C LEU A 159 9.78 2.79 -1.09
N PHE A 160 10.62 3.20 -2.01
CA PHE A 160 10.79 2.52 -3.30
C PHE A 160 11.99 1.58 -3.27
N TYR A 161 11.78 0.38 -3.79
CA TYR A 161 12.85 -0.56 -4.06
C TYR A 161 13.35 -0.38 -5.48
N ASP A 162 14.66 -0.25 -5.62
CA ASP A 162 15.37 -0.26 -6.89
C ASP A 162 16.26 -1.51 -6.93
N PRO A 163 15.98 -2.48 -7.82
CA PRO A 163 16.82 -3.67 -7.98
C PRO A 163 18.27 -3.36 -8.36
N ASP A 164 18.53 -2.24 -9.03
CA ASP A 164 19.87 -1.81 -9.44
C ASP A 164 20.61 -1.09 -8.31
N ASN A 165 19.89 -0.64 -7.28
CA ASN A 165 20.45 0.03 -6.10
C ASN A 165 19.72 -0.35 -4.80
N PRO A 166 19.76 -1.62 -4.39
CA PRO A 166 19.03 -2.12 -3.22
C PRO A 166 19.50 -1.49 -1.90
N ASP A 167 20.78 -1.08 -1.83
CA ASP A 167 21.39 -0.50 -0.64
C ASP A 167 20.74 0.84 -0.25
N ALA A 168 20.21 1.61 -1.20
CA ALA A 168 19.52 2.86 -0.92
C ALA A 168 18.29 2.63 -0.01
N LEU A 169 17.46 1.64 -0.36
CA LEU A 169 16.32 1.25 0.47
C LEU A 169 16.78 0.73 1.84
N LEU A 170 17.79 -0.13 1.86
CA LEU A 170 18.31 -0.71 3.10
C LEU A 170 18.77 0.36 4.08
N GLN A 171 19.53 1.36 3.61
CA GLN A 171 20.00 2.48 4.43
C GLN A 171 18.83 3.34 4.93
N GLN A 172 17.84 3.62 4.07
CA GLN A 172 16.68 4.40 4.46
C GLN A 172 15.84 3.70 5.54
N VAL A 173 15.61 2.39 5.41
CA VAL A 173 14.89 1.60 6.42
C VAL A 173 15.70 1.49 7.71
N ARG A 174 17.03 1.28 7.65
CA ARG A 174 17.89 1.30 8.84
C ARG A 174 17.74 2.61 9.61
N ARG A 175 17.73 3.75 8.91
CA ARG A 175 17.54 5.05 9.53
C ARG A 175 16.17 5.17 10.18
N LEU A 176 15.09 4.75 9.51
CA LEU A 176 13.74 4.76 10.07
C LEU A 176 13.61 3.91 11.34
N GLU A 177 14.40 2.84 11.46
CA GLU A 177 14.43 1.99 12.64
C GLU A 177 15.27 2.57 13.78
N SER A 178 16.41 3.19 13.46
CA SER A 178 17.34 3.71 14.48
C SER A 178 17.04 5.13 14.95
N ASP A 179 16.31 5.92 14.18
CA ASP A 179 16.05 7.34 14.42
C ASP A 179 14.54 7.59 14.60
N PRO A 180 14.06 7.69 15.86
CA PRO A 180 12.64 7.93 16.15
C PRO A 180 12.10 9.24 15.59
N GLU A 181 12.92 10.29 15.51
CA GLU A 181 12.51 11.59 14.98
C GLU A 181 12.34 11.52 13.47
N TYR A 182 13.28 10.89 12.77
CA TYR A 182 13.16 10.64 11.34
C TYR A 182 11.95 9.76 11.01
N TYR A 183 11.68 8.73 11.81
CA TYR A 183 10.45 7.96 11.66
C TYR A 183 9.19 8.81 11.87
N ALA A 184 9.17 9.64 12.91
CA ALA A 184 8.02 10.50 13.24
C ALA A 184 7.76 11.54 12.15
N GLU A 185 8.81 12.09 11.55
CA GLU A 185 8.72 12.96 10.39
C GLU A 185 8.19 12.20 9.16
N PHE A 186 8.80 11.08 8.79
CA PHE A 186 8.39 10.30 7.62
C PHE A 186 6.93 9.86 7.71
N ILE A 187 6.52 9.29 8.84
CA ILE A 187 5.13 8.85 9.05
C ILE A 187 4.17 10.05 9.16
N SER A 188 4.63 11.28 9.41
CA SER A 188 3.73 12.43 9.40
C SER A 188 3.24 12.80 8.01
N ARG A 189 3.96 12.38 6.96
CA ARG A 189 3.60 12.63 5.56
C ARG A 189 2.26 11.94 5.23
N PRO A 190 1.28 12.66 4.68
CA PRO A 190 0.00 12.05 4.28
C PRO A 190 0.24 11.14 3.07
N PRO A 191 -0.24 9.88 3.08
CA PRO A 191 -0.05 8.95 1.97
C PRO A 191 -0.89 9.28 0.72
N PHE A 192 -2.01 10.00 0.89
CA PHE A 192 -2.81 10.50 -0.22
C PHE A 192 -2.58 11.99 -0.43
N LYS A 193 -2.58 12.41 -1.71
CA LYS A 193 -2.64 13.82 -2.09
C LYS A 193 -3.95 14.46 -1.64
N GLU A 194 -3.96 15.78 -1.54
CA GLU A 194 -5.12 16.55 -1.07
C GLU A 194 -6.35 16.35 -1.96
N ASP A 195 -6.15 16.26 -3.28
CA ASP A 195 -7.16 16.07 -4.31
C ASP A 195 -7.45 14.58 -4.63
N ALA A 196 -6.84 13.64 -3.89
CA ALA A 196 -6.99 12.20 -4.14
C ALA A 196 -8.45 11.75 -4.15
N ALA A 197 -9.28 12.29 -3.24
CA ALA A 197 -10.70 11.97 -3.18
C ALA A 197 -11.46 12.41 -4.45
N ASP A 198 -11.08 13.55 -5.02
CA ASP A 198 -11.68 14.08 -6.25
C ASP A 198 -11.30 13.22 -7.45
N LYS A 199 -10.01 12.84 -7.54
CA LYS A 199 -9.49 11.95 -8.59
C LYS A 199 -10.15 10.57 -8.55
N ILE A 200 -10.30 9.99 -7.35
CA ILE A 200 -10.98 8.70 -7.17
C ILE A 200 -12.46 8.81 -7.56
N TRP A 201 -13.13 9.89 -7.16
CA TRP A 201 -14.52 10.10 -7.55
C TRP A 201 -14.68 10.24 -9.05
N GLN A 202 -13.81 11.02 -9.72
CA GLN A 202 -13.80 11.15 -11.17
C GLN A 202 -13.62 9.78 -11.86
N MET A 203 -12.76 8.90 -11.33
CA MET A 203 -12.62 7.54 -11.86
C MET A 203 -13.93 6.73 -11.78
N ILE A 204 -14.63 6.80 -10.64
CA ILE A 204 -15.88 6.06 -10.41
C ILE A 204 -17.04 6.65 -11.21
N ASP A 205 -17.21 7.96 -11.17
CA ASP A 205 -18.30 8.68 -11.82
C ASP A 205 -18.13 8.66 -13.35
N GLY A 206 -16.92 8.89 -13.84
CA GLY A 206 -16.63 8.79 -15.28
C GLY A 206 -16.82 7.38 -15.84
N LEU A 207 -16.68 6.32 -15.03
CA LEU A 207 -17.02 4.96 -15.46
C LEU A 207 -18.54 4.82 -15.65
N ARG A 208 -19.34 5.38 -14.74
CA ARG A 208 -20.81 5.39 -14.86
C ARG A 208 -21.23 6.11 -16.14
N ASP A 209 -20.71 7.32 -16.36
CA ASP A 209 -20.97 8.10 -17.59
C ASP A 209 -20.60 7.33 -18.85
N LYS A 210 -19.46 6.61 -18.83
CA LYS A 210 -19.00 5.84 -19.98
C LYS A 210 -19.93 4.65 -20.27
N LEU A 211 -20.36 3.94 -19.22
CA LEU A 211 -21.28 2.82 -19.34
C LEU A 211 -22.67 3.27 -19.81
N GLU A 212 -23.19 4.38 -19.30
CA GLU A 212 -24.46 4.96 -19.75
C GLU A 212 -24.44 5.29 -21.24
N LYS A 213 -23.35 5.88 -21.74
CA LYS A 213 -23.19 6.15 -23.18
C LYS A 213 -23.21 4.87 -24.02
N VAL A 214 -22.57 3.79 -23.56
CA VAL A 214 -22.56 2.50 -24.27
C VAL A 214 -23.93 1.84 -24.25
N ILE A 215 -24.64 1.89 -23.12
CA ILE A 215 -25.98 1.29 -22.97
C ILE A 215 -27.00 2.04 -23.84
N ASN A 216 -26.95 3.38 -23.88
CA ASN A 216 -27.91 4.20 -24.61
C ASN A 216 -27.59 4.38 -26.11
N GLN A 217 -26.49 3.81 -26.60
CA GLN A 217 -26.13 3.77 -28.03
C GLN A 217 -26.76 2.58 -28.78
N HIS A 218 -27.52 1.74 -28.08
CA HIS A 218 -28.34 0.64 -28.60
C HIS A 218 -29.80 0.82 -28.20
#